data_AF-A0AB39N9A2-F1
#
_entry.id   AF-A0AB39N9A2-F1
#
_cell.length_a   1.000
_cell.length_b   1.000
_cell.length_c   1.000
_cell.angle_alpha   90.00
_cell.angle_beta   90.00
_cell.angle_gamma   90.00
#
_symmetry.space_group_name_H-M   'P 1'
#
loop_
_entity.id
_entity.type
_entity.pdbx_description
1 polymer ?
#
loop_
_entity_poly.entity_id
_entity_poly.type
_entity_poly.pdbx_seq_one_letter_code
_entity_poly.pdbx_strand_id
1 'polypeptide(L)'
;MTETYTLPHAPYIEAVEAALTEAKMEPEQADAFVEDSYDVAYLRGIITLTPATSDIPDDRHRHGLILIWDWHTGRDKYYDRGPIWQWARLNDDGSNRDPEPLPVPGWVAPAMLAGAVATLAHTGTPTPMATPWHEHLRAPVQAAIEAWEQQ
;
A
#
# COMPACT_ATOMS: atom_id res chain seq x y z
N MET A 1 10.80 9.55 23.01
CA MET A 1 9.61 8.68 22.98
C MET A 1 9.01 8.90 21.61
N THR A 2 9.09 7.91 20.73
CA THR A 2 8.44 7.95 19.42
C THR A 2 6.94 7.79 19.68
N GLU A 3 6.18 8.87 19.50
CA GLU A 3 4.72 8.79 19.53
C GLU A 3 4.28 7.97 18.32
N THR A 4 3.77 6.78 18.56
CA THR A 4 3.12 5.95 17.53
C THR A 4 1.75 6.56 17.29
N TYR A 5 1.65 7.44 16.29
CA TYR A 5 0.36 7.99 15.87
C TYR A 5 -0.42 6.92 15.12
N THR A 6 -1.60 6.54 15.62
CA THR A 6 -2.53 5.70 14.86
C THR A 6 -2.97 6.48 13.64
N LEU A 7 -2.56 6.05 12.45
CA LEU A 7 -2.90 6.75 11.22
C LEU A 7 -4.40 6.72 10.96
N PRO A 8 -4.99 7.78 10.38
CA PRO A 8 -6.42 7.85 10.07
C PRO A 8 -6.88 6.77 9.08
N HIS A 9 -5.93 6.13 8.38
CA HIS A 9 -6.15 5.04 7.46
C HIS A 9 -5.85 3.65 8.07
N ALA A 10 -5.48 3.56 9.34
CA ALA A 10 -5.18 2.29 10.01
C ALA A 10 -6.30 1.24 9.84
N PRO A 11 -7.60 1.56 9.99
CA PRO A 11 -8.66 0.55 9.76
C PRO A 11 -8.71 0.01 8.33
N TYR A 12 -8.33 0.82 7.33
CA TYR A 12 -8.26 0.37 5.95
C TYR A 12 -7.04 -0.54 5.72
N ILE A 13 -5.88 -0.17 6.26
CA ILE A 13 -4.65 -0.99 6.13
C ILE A 13 -4.78 -2.29 6.92
N GLU A 14 -5.37 -2.29 8.11
CA GLU A 14 -5.71 -3.51 8.86
C GLU A 14 -6.61 -4.45 8.04
N ALA A 15 -7.61 -3.91 7.34
CA ALA A 15 -8.47 -4.71 6.46
C ALA A 15 -7.69 -5.28 5.25
N VAL A 16 -6.72 -4.53 4.72
CA VAL A 16 -5.79 -5.00 3.67
C VAL A 16 -4.90 -6.12 4.18
N GLU A 17 -4.29 -5.97 5.35
CA GLU A 17 -3.46 -7.02 5.98
C GLU A 17 -4.25 -8.30 6.23
N ALA A 18 -5.48 -8.18 6.73
CA ALA A 18 -6.36 -9.33 6.94
C ALA A 18 -6.65 -10.05 5.61
N ALA A 19 -6.96 -9.32 4.54
CA ALA A 19 -7.22 -9.91 3.23
C ALA A 19 -5.97 -10.53 2.60
N LEU A 20 -4.78 -9.95 2.80
CA LEU A 20 -3.51 -10.52 2.35
C LEU A 20 -3.21 -11.83 3.10
N THR A 21 -3.42 -11.84 4.42
CA THR A 21 -3.27 -13.04 5.26
C THR A 21 -4.21 -14.17 4.82
N GLU A 22 -5.49 -13.86 4.55
CA GLU A 22 -6.44 -14.84 3.99
C GLU A 22 -5.99 -15.42 2.65
N ALA A 23 -5.28 -14.62 1.85
CA ALA A 23 -4.67 -15.03 0.58
C ALA A 23 -3.29 -15.70 0.75
N LYS A 24 -2.88 -16.05 1.98
CA LYS A 24 -1.58 -16.64 2.34
C LYS A 24 -0.37 -15.77 2.02
N MET A 25 -0.55 -14.47 2.10
CA MET A 25 0.53 -13.49 1.98
C MET A 25 0.64 -12.76 3.31
N GLU A 26 1.34 -13.35 4.28
CA GLU A 26 1.47 -12.76 5.62
C GLU A 26 2.45 -11.57 5.60
N PRO A 27 1.98 -10.34 5.88
CA PRO A 27 2.85 -9.17 5.93
C PRO A 27 3.87 -9.26 7.05
N GLU A 28 5.16 -9.04 6.75
CA GLU A 28 6.22 -8.98 7.78
C GLU A 28 6.30 -7.60 8.43
N GLN A 29 6.01 -6.54 7.67
CA GLN A 29 6.15 -5.16 8.11
C GLN A 29 5.07 -4.33 7.42
N ALA A 30 4.07 -3.92 8.19
CA ALA A 30 3.08 -2.92 7.80
C ALA A 30 3.40 -1.62 8.55
N ASP A 31 4.47 -0.94 8.15
CA ASP A 31 4.84 0.31 8.78
C ASP A 31 4.04 1.44 8.15
N ALA A 32 3.18 2.02 8.97
CA ALA A 32 2.46 3.24 8.71
C ALA A 32 3.27 4.35 9.39
N PHE A 33 4.06 5.11 8.63
CA PHE A 33 4.76 6.27 9.17
C PHE A 33 4.35 7.54 8.43
N VAL A 34 4.02 8.56 9.21
CA VAL A 34 4.13 9.94 8.74
C VAL A 34 5.61 10.24 8.70
N GLU A 35 6.18 10.44 7.52
CA GLU A 35 7.44 11.16 7.47
C GLU A 35 7.11 12.63 7.74
N ASP A 36 7.10 13.01 9.02
CA ASP A 36 6.98 14.40 9.47
C ASP A 36 8.30 15.14 9.18
N SER A 37 8.64 15.20 7.89
CA SER A 37 9.53 16.23 7.39
C SER A 37 8.64 17.27 6.73
N TYR A 38 8.96 18.55 6.96
CA TYR A 38 8.22 19.72 6.46
C TYR A 38 7.98 19.73 4.92
N ASP A 39 8.50 18.73 4.19
CA ASP A 39 8.43 18.57 2.74
C ASP A 39 7.55 17.38 2.27
N VAL A 40 6.95 16.56 3.16
CA VAL A 40 6.18 15.37 2.72
C VAL A 40 4.68 15.65 2.69
N ALA A 41 4.16 15.80 1.47
CA ALA A 41 2.76 16.13 1.18
C ALA A 41 1.84 14.89 1.12
N TYR A 42 2.18 13.79 1.79
CA TYR A 42 1.43 12.55 1.72
C TYR A 42 1.53 11.70 3.00
N LEU A 43 0.51 10.87 3.24
CA LEU A 43 0.52 9.80 4.25
C LEU A 43 0.91 8.49 3.59
N ARG A 44 1.75 7.68 4.24
CA ARG A 44 2.25 6.42 3.66
C ARG A 44 1.99 5.22 4.57
N GLY A 45 1.51 4.13 3.98
CA GLY A 45 1.55 2.78 4.52
C GLY A 45 2.43 1.89 3.65
N ILE A 46 3.41 1.21 4.23
CA ILE A 46 4.28 0.26 3.52
C ILE A 46 4.00 -1.15 4.01
N ILE A 47 3.72 -2.06 3.09
CA ILE A 47 3.49 -3.48 3.37
C ILE A 47 4.59 -4.30 2.67
N THR A 48 5.32 -5.11 3.43
CA THR A 48 6.35 -6.02 2.88
C THR A 48 5.88 -7.46 2.94
N LEU A 49 5.95 -8.15 1.80
CA LEU A 49 5.66 -9.58 1.65
C LEU A 49 6.94 -10.32 1.29
N THR A 50 7.31 -11.35 2.05
CA THR A 50 8.53 -12.14 1.78
C THR A 50 8.19 -13.58 1.42
N PRO A 51 9.06 -14.29 0.67
CA PRO A 51 8.87 -15.71 0.41
C PRO A 51 8.85 -16.60 1.67
N ALA A 52 9.34 -16.10 2.81
CA ALA A 52 9.39 -16.85 4.05
C ALA A 52 8.02 -16.93 4.74
N THR A 53 7.20 -15.89 4.60
CA THR A 53 5.89 -15.76 5.27
C THR A 53 4.72 -15.70 4.27
N SER A 54 5.01 -15.47 3.00
CA SER A 54 4.03 -15.38 1.93
C SER A 54 4.25 -16.47 0.89
N ASP A 55 3.16 -17.00 0.35
CA ASP A 55 3.17 -17.95 -0.78
C ASP A 55 3.52 -17.23 -2.10
N ILE A 56 4.75 -16.71 -2.18
CA ILE A 56 5.30 -15.99 -3.35
C ILE A 56 6.61 -16.64 -3.83
N PRO A 57 6.93 -16.58 -5.14
CA PRO A 57 8.15 -17.22 -5.66
C PRO A 57 9.45 -16.63 -5.10
N ASP A 58 10.26 -17.44 -4.42
CA ASP A 58 11.54 -17.04 -3.81
C ASP A 58 12.59 -16.60 -4.84
N ASP A 59 12.62 -17.26 -6.01
CA ASP A 59 13.55 -16.93 -7.09
C ASP A 59 13.35 -15.50 -7.63
N ARG A 60 12.11 -15.02 -7.62
CA ARG A 60 11.74 -13.66 -8.07
C ARG A 60 11.77 -12.64 -6.94
N HIS A 61 11.28 -13.02 -5.76
CA HIS A 61 11.03 -12.10 -4.65
C HIS A 61 11.99 -12.35 -3.48
N ARG A 62 13.23 -12.77 -3.73
CA ARG A 62 14.20 -13.11 -2.66
C ARG A 62 14.45 -11.99 -1.65
N HIS A 63 14.19 -10.74 -2.03
CA HIS A 63 14.33 -9.54 -1.20
C HIS A 63 12.98 -8.96 -0.75
N GLY A 64 11.89 -9.69 -0.99
CA GLY A 64 10.52 -9.28 -0.68
C GLY A 64 9.89 -8.37 -1.74
N LEU A 65 8.56 -8.42 -1.80
CA LEU A 65 7.70 -7.52 -2.55
C LEU A 65 7.23 -6.40 -1.63
N ILE A 66 7.48 -5.15 -2.02
CA ILE A 66 7.04 -3.97 -1.27
C ILE A 66 5.80 -3.38 -1.95
N LEU A 67 4.73 -3.21 -1.18
CA LEU A 67 3.54 -2.46 -1.56
C LEU A 67 3.52 -1.16 -0.77
N ILE A 68 3.10 -0.09 -1.44
CA ILE A 68 3.05 1.25 -0.86
C ILE A 68 1.65 1.80 -1.11
N TRP A 69 1.01 2.28 -0.07
CA TRP A 69 -0.20 3.07 -0.15
C TRP A 69 0.14 4.49 0.26
N ASP A 70 0.09 5.41 -0.68
CA ASP A 70 0.27 6.83 -0.41
C ASP A 70 -1.06 7.56 -0.54
N TRP A 71 -1.40 8.41 0.42
CA TRP A 71 -2.46 9.39 0.27
C TRP A 71 -1.84 10.77 0.09
N HIS A 72 -2.05 11.35 -1.08
CA HIS A 72 -1.52 12.64 -1.45
C HIS A 72 -2.49 13.76 -1.03
N THR A 73 -1.94 14.79 -0.39
CA THR A 73 -2.68 16.01 0.01
C THR A 73 -3.03 16.88 -1.21
N GLY A 74 -2.37 16.64 -2.36
CA GLY A 74 -2.41 17.48 -3.56
C GLY A 74 -1.51 18.73 -3.46
N ARG A 75 -0.68 18.83 -2.41
CA ARG A 75 0.36 19.87 -2.30
C ARG A 75 1.66 19.48 -3.03
N ASP A 76 1.83 18.20 -3.35
CA ASP A 76 2.93 17.78 -4.19
C ASP A 76 2.68 18.15 -5.66
N LYS A 77 3.76 18.31 -6.42
CA LYS A 77 3.73 18.72 -7.84
C LYS A 77 3.49 17.56 -8.81
N TYR A 78 3.41 16.33 -8.32
CA TYR A 78 3.50 15.13 -9.15
C TYR A 78 2.22 14.28 -9.16
N TYR A 79 1.37 14.45 -8.15
CA TYR A 79 0.18 13.66 -7.90
C TYR A 79 -1.00 14.55 -7.54
N ASP A 80 -2.15 14.16 -8.07
CA ASP A 80 -3.42 14.74 -7.63
C ASP A 80 -3.71 14.32 -6.18
N ARG A 81 -4.55 15.10 -5.50
CA ARG A 81 -5.04 14.75 -4.17
C ARG A 81 -5.75 13.39 -4.18
N GLY A 82 -5.39 12.52 -3.24
CA GLY A 82 -6.04 11.25 -3.00
C GLY A 82 -5.06 10.07 -2.90
N PRO A 83 -5.59 8.86 -2.68
CA PRO A 83 -4.77 7.68 -2.53
C PRO A 83 -4.25 7.12 -3.85
N ILE A 84 -3.06 6.55 -3.80
CA ILE A 84 -2.44 5.75 -4.83
C ILE A 84 -1.86 4.48 -4.20
N TRP A 85 -2.08 3.35 -4.87
CA TRP A 85 -1.34 2.14 -4.59
C TRP A 85 -0.15 2.07 -5.54
N GLN A 86 0.99 1.70 -5.00
CA GLN A 86 2.24 1.50 -5.72
C GLN A 86 2.87 0.18 -5.29
N TRP A 87 3.79 -0.30 -6.10
CA TRP A 87 4.64 -1.44 -5.77
C TRP A 87 6.08 -1.11 -6.15
N ALA A 88 7.02 -1.61 -5.36
CA ALA A 88 8.42 -1.52 -5.74
C ALA A 88 8.71 -2.54 -6.84
N ARG A 89 8.97 -2.05 -8.05
CA ARG A 89 9.29 -2.91 -9.18
C ARG A 89 10.57 -3.69 -8.91
N LEU A 90 10.67 -4.90 -9.42
CA LEU A 90 11.86 -5.73 -9.21
C LEU A 90 12.87 -5.60 -10.35
N ASN A 91 14.14 -5.63 -9.98
CA ASN A 91 15.26 -5.99 -10.85
C ASN A 91 15.23 -7.49 -11.17
N ASP A 92 16.03 -7.90 -12.16
CA ASP A 92 16.20 -9.33 -12.51
C ASP A 92 16.81 -10.16 -11.37
N ASP A 93 17.51 -9.52 -10.42
CA ASP A 93 18.08 -10.16 -9.21
C ASP A 93 17.10 -10.21 -8.03
N GLY A 94 15.85 -9.75 -8.22
CA GLY A 94 14.82 -9.70 -7.20
C GLY A 94 14.94 -8.53 -6.21
N SER A 95 15.88 -7.60 -6.41
CA SER A 95 15.98 -6.39 -5.60
C SER A 95 14.95 -5.33 -6.04
N ASN A 96 14.53 -4.49 -5.09
CA ASN A 96 13.52 -3.45 -5.32
C ASN A 96 14.12 -2.22 -6.06
N ARG A 97 13.36 -1.69 -7.02
CA ARG A 97 13.58 -0.43 -7.76
C ARG A 97 12.61 0.65 -7.25
N ASP A 98 12.67 1.81 -7.90
CA ASP A 98 11.71 2.90 -7.71
C ASP A 98 10.25 2.41 -7.82
N PRO A 99 9.36 2.86 -6.91
CA PRO A 99 7.97 2.45 -6.93
C PRO A 99 7.22 2.89 -8.18
N GLU A 100 6.40 2.00 -8.72
CA GLU A 100 5.49 2.27 -9.84
C GLU A 100 4.03 2.16 -9.39
N PRO A 101 3.10 2.96 -9.98
CA PRO A 101 1.68 2.83 -9.70
C PRO A 101 1.15 1.42 -9.98
N LEU A 102 0.39 0.88 -9.03
CA LEU A 102 -0.47 -0.27 -9.27
C LEU A 102 -1.73 0.19 -10.00
N PRO A 103 -2.17 -0.52 -11.05
CA PRO A 103 -3.36 -0.16 -11.83
C PRO A 103 -4.66 -0.56 -11.10
N VAL A 104 -4.81 -0.09 -9.87
CA VAL A 104 -5.93 -0.36 -8.97
C VAL A 104 -6.42 0.96 -8.38
N PRO A 105 -7.72 1.09 -8.04
CA PRO A 105 -8.20 2.28 -7.33
C PRO A 105 -7.44 2.48 -6.01
N GLY A 106 -7.13 3.71 -5.63
CA GLY A 106 -6.44 3.97 -4.35
C GLY A 106 -7.25 3.58 -3.11
N TRP A 107 -8.59 3.50 -3.23
CA TRP A 107 -9.52 2.88 -2.25
C TRP A 107 -10.08 1.55 -2.79
N VAL A 108 -9.22 0.70 -3.31
CA VAL A 108 -9.60 -0.64 -3.78
C VAL A 108 -10.04 -1.51 -2.60
N ALA A 109 -10.89 -2.48 -2.87
CA ALA A 109 -11.28 -3.44 -1.86
C ALA A 109 -10.11 -4.34 -1.43
N PRO A 110 -9.88 -4.56 -0.12
CA PRO A 110 -8.81 -5.42 0.40
C PRO A 110 -8.69 -6.78 -0.29
N ALA A 111 -9.78 -7.53 -0.43
CA ALA A 111 -9.76 -8.84 -1.10
C ALA A 111 -9.37 -8.75 -2.59
N MET A 112 -9.79 -7.68 -3.27
CA MET A 112 -9.41 -7.43 -4.67
C MET A 112 -7.93 -7.08 -4.77
N LEU A 113 -7.44 -6.21 -3.88
CA LEU A 113 -6.02 -5.87 -3.77
C LEU A 113 -5.18 -7.13 -3.55
N ALA A 114 -5.57 -7.98 -2.60
CA ALA A 114 -4.88 -9.25 -2.35
C ALA A 114 -4.84 -10.14 -3.61
N GLY A 115 -5.95 -10.26 -4.35
CA GLY A 115 -5.96 -11.00 -5.61
C GLY A 115 -5.01 -10.42 -6.68
N ALA A 116 -4.94 -9.10 -6.81
CA ALA A 116 -4.03 -8.45 -7.75
C ALA A 116 -2.57 -8.56 -7.32
N VAL A 117 -2.28 -8.44 -6.03
CA VAL A 117 -0.94 -8.62 -5.44
C VAL A 117 -0.48 -10.06 -5.63
N ALA A 118 -1.34 -11.05 -5.36
CA ALA A 118 -1.02 -12.46 -5.60
C ALA A 118 -0.70 -12.71 -7.09
N THR A 119 -1.49 -12.13 -7.99
CA THR A 119 -1.25 -12.23 -9.44
C THR A 119 0.07 -11.57 -9.83
N LEU A 120 0.35 -10.38 -9.31
CA LEU A 120 1.60 -9.66 -9.51
C LEU A 120 2.79 -10.49 -9.02
N ALA A 121 2.71 -11.05 -7.81
CA ALA A 121 3.78 -11.86 -7.25
C ALA A 121 4.12 -13.06 -8.16
N HIS A 122 3.11 -13.76 -8.67
CA HIS A 122 3.28 -14.97 -9.48
C HIS A 122 3.61 -14.70 -10.95
N THR A 123 3.20 -13.56 -11.51
CA THR A 123 3.41 -13.26 -12.94
C THR A 123 4.49 -12.20 -13.18
N GLY A 124 4.88 -11.45 -12.15
CA GLY A 124 5.74 -10.27 -12.28
C GLY A 124 5.06 -9.09 -13.00
N THR A 125 3.76 -9.20 -13.32
CA THR A 125 3.04 -8.20 -14.10
C THR A 125 1.79 -7.73 -13.35
N PRO A 126 1.61 -6.41 -13.15
CA PRO A 126 0.42 -5.91 -12.48
C PRO A 126 -0.82 -6.10 -13.37
N THR A 127 -1.93 -6.54 -12.76
CA THR A 127 -3.21 -6.73 -13.45
C THR A 127 -4.16 -5.58 -13.13
N PRO A 128 -4.69 -4.86 -14.13
CA PRO A 128 -5.63 -3.77 -13.90
C PRO A 128 -6.91 -4.23 -13.20
N MET A 129 -7.41 -3.42 -12.27
CA MET A 129 -8.70 -3.61 -11.61
C MET A 129 -9.55 -2.35 -11.70
N ALA A 130 -10.86 -2.51 -11.88
CA ALA A 130 -11.78 -1.40 -12.12
C ALA A 130 -12.80 -1.15 -10.99
N THR A 131 -12.81 -1.94 -9.90
CA THR A 131 -13.97 -1.95 -8.97
C THR A 131 -13.67 -1.35 -7.58
N PRO A 132 -14.40 -0.32 -7.12
CA PRO A 132 -14.17 0.34 -5.83
C PRO A 132 -15.15 -0.12 -4.71
N TRP A 133 -15.15 -1.39 -4.31
CA TRP A 133 -16.15 -1.89 -3.32
C TRP A 133 -16.03 -1.30 -1.90
N HIS A 134 -14.86 -0.76 -1.53
CA HIS A 134 -14.64 -0.08 -0.23
C HIS A 134 -14.79 1.45 -0.31
N GLU A 135 -15.50 1.94 -1.33
CA GLU A 135 -15.82 3.36 -1.49
C GLU A 135 -16.42 4.00 -0.24
N HIS A 136 -17.19 3.23 0.55
CA HIS A 136 -17.79 3.70 1.79
C HIS A 136 -16.77 4.10 2.87
N LEU A 137 -15.52 3.59 2.81
CA LEU A 137 -14.42 3.99 3.70
C LEU A 137 -13.70 5.25 3.23
N ARG A 138 -13.90 5.68 1.97
CA ARG A 138 -13.27 6.89 1.41
C ARG A 138 -13.56 8.12 2.26
N ALA A 139 -14.84 8.40 2.49
CA ALA A 139 -15.26 9.60 3.22
C ALA A 139 -14.76 9.66 4.67
N PRO A 140 -14.94 8.61 5.51
CA PRO A 140 -14.44 8.65 6.89
C PRO A 140 -12.91 8.72 6.95
N VAL A 141 -12.19 8.00 6.08
CA VAL A 141 -10.73 8.09 6.08
C VAL A 141 -10.26 9.44 5.56
N GLN A 142 -10.86 9.97 4.49
CA GLN A 142 -10.53 11.31 4.00
C GLN A 142 -10.78 12.39 5.06
N ALA A 143 -11.90 12.33 5.78
CA ALA A 143 -12.18 13.28 6.86
C ALA A 143 -11.17 13.16 8.01
N ALA A 144 -10.78 11.94 8.36
CA ALA A 144 -9.77 11.70 9.40
C ALA A 144 -8.37 12.19 8.95
N ILE A 145 -8.06 12.08 7.67
CA ILE A 145 -6.84 12.64 7.07
C ILE A 145 -6.90 14.18 7.07
N GLU A 146 -8.02 14.78 6.65
CA GLU A 146 -8.21 16.24 6.69
C GLU A 146 -8.10 16.80 8.11
N ALA A 147 -8.58 16.06 9.12
CA ALA A 147 -8.40 16.42 10.52
C ALA A 147 -6.94 16.27 11.00
N TRP A 148 -6.20 15.32 10.44
CA TRP A 148 -4.76 15.18 10.69
C TRP A 148 -3.96 16.32 10.05
N GLU A 149 -4.27 16.73 8.82
CA GLU A 149 -3.60 17.84 8.09
C GLU A 149 -3.72 19.21 8.79
N GLN A 150 -4.65 19.36 9.74
CA GLN A 150 -4.93 20.61 10.46
C GLN A 150 -4.23 20.71 11.82
N GLN A 151 -3.52 19.66 12.25
CA GLN A 151 -2.74 19.63 13.50
C GLN A 151 -1.39 20.30 13.31
#